data_AF-D3ZMG5-F1
#
_entry.id   AF-D3ZMG5-F1
#
_cell.length_a   1.000
_cell.length_b   1.000
_cell.length_c   1.000
_cell.angle_alpha   90.00
_cell.angle_beta   90.00
_cell.angle_gamma   90.00
#
_symmetry.space_group_name_H-M   'P 1'
#
loop_
_entity.id
_entity.type
_entity.pdbx_description
1 polymer ?
#
loop_
_entity_poly.entity_id
_entity_poly.type
_entity_poly.pdbx_seq_one_letter_code
_entity_poly.pdbx_strand_id
1 'polypeptide(L)'
;MSFFNIYLLGHQHYFRSKKRNPTKETNQKDAMATRLPPITSEDGNYSVHQNSHERYQEAVRKVLLRSFPNQVFRVPVTDAQNFSFWRSNSPGVRPENIIPWVKTPRHCLIKSPMTRFVDHSHLNDKTFSLY
;
A
#
# COMPACT_ATOMS: atom_id res chain seq x y z
N MET A 1 12.52 24.20 -26.02
CA MET A 1 11.10 23.81 -25.89
C MET A 1 10.56 24.42 -24.60
N SER A 2 9.67 25.41 -24.71
CA SER A 2 9.29 26.36 -23.67
C SER A 2 8.00 25.91 -22.97
N PHE A 3 8.04 25.64 -21.66
CA PHE A 3 6.96 25.05 -20.83
C PHE A 3 6.00 26.08 -20.18
N PHE A 4 5.57 27.12 -20.89
CA PHE A 4 4.90 28.28 -20.25
C PHE A 4 3.37 28.37 -20.38
N ASN A 5 2.67 27.30 -20.78
CA ASN A 5 1.20 27.29 -20.85
C ASN A 5 0.48 26.70 -19.62
N ILE A 6 1.17 26.47 -18.50
CA ILE A 6 0.61 25.77 -17.33
C ILE A 6 -0.21 26.72 -16.41
N TYR A 7 0.02 28.03 -16.47
CA TYR A 7 -0.60 28.98 -15.53
C TYR A 7 -2.08 29.30 -15.82
N LEU A 8 -2.63 28.95 -16.99
CA LEU A 8 -4.03 29.26 -17.31
C LEU A 8 -5.04 28.33 -16.61
N LEU A 9 -4.59 27.20 -16.03
CA LEU A 9 -5.48 26.20 -15.40
C LEU A 9 -5.69 26.40 -13.89
N GLY A 10 -5.24 27.52 -13.33
CA GLY A 10 -5.30 27.76 -11.88
C GLY A 10 -4.39 26.83 -11.07
N HIS A 11 -4.43 26.95 -9.75
CA HIS A 11 -3.62 26.11 -8.86
C HIS A 11 -4.06 24.64 -8.96
N GLN A 12 -3.29 23.85 -9.71
CA GLN A 12 -3.52 22.41 -9.83
C GLN A 12 -2.98 21.69 -8.59
N HIS A 13 -3.87 21.18 -7.73
CA HIS A 13 -3.48 20.23 -6.69
C HIS A 13 -3.20 18.85 -7.32
N TYR A 14 -1.96 18.62 -7.74
CA TYR A 14 -1.49 17.38 -8.38
C TYR A 14 -1.91 16.09 -7.65
N PHE A 15 -1.83 16.09 -6.31
CA PHE A 15 -2.22 14.93 -5.50
C PHE A 15 -3.74 14.72 -5.46
N ARG A 16 -4.52 15.82 -5.49
CA ARG A 16 -5.99 15.77 -5.40
C ARG A 16 -6.60 15.21 -6.68
N SER A 17 -6.06 15.56 -7.84
CA SER A 17 -6.53 15.03 -9.13
C SER A 17 -6.33 13.52 -9.28
N LYS A 18 -5.29 12.98 -8.64
CA LYS A 18 -4.97 11.54 -8.63
C LYS A 18 -5.70 10.74 -7.56
N LYS A 19 -6.31 11.39 -6.55
CA LYS A 19 -7.03 10.71 -5.47
C LYS A 19 -8.26 10.00 -6.04
N ARG A 20 -8.52 8.79 -5.54
CA ARG A 20 -9.73 8.06 -5.88
C ARG A 20 -10.91 8.71 -5.15
N ASN A 21 -11.91 9.18 -5.90
CA ASN A 21 -13.17 9.63 -5.31
C ASN A 21 -13.96 8.40 -4.82
N PRO A 22 -14.35 8.32 -3.54
CA PRO A 22 -15.20 7.23 -3.03
C PRO A 22 -16.63 7.25 -3.60
N THR A 23 -17.00 8.31 -4.34
CA THR A 23 -18.38 8.65 -4.72
C THR A 23 -18.93 7.89 -5.95
N LYS A 24 -18.69 6.59 -6.11
CA LYS A 24 -19.33 5.81 -7.20
C LYS A 24 -20.47 4.88 -6.76
N GLU A 25 -20.80 4.78 -5.47
CA GLU A 25 -21.86 3.85 -4.99
C GLU A 25 -23.02 4.50 -4.21
N THR A 26 -23.20 5.83 -4.23
CA THR A 26 -24.33 6.44 -3.51
C THR A 26 -24.92 7.65 -4.26
N ASN A 27 -25.37 7.43 -5.50
CA ASN A 27 -26.23 8.39 -6.19
C ASN A 27 -27.70 8.21 -5.78
N GLN A 28 -28.01 8.26 -4.48
CA GLN A 28 -29.36 8.42 -3.95
C GLN A 28 -29.26 9.03 -2.55
N LYS A 29 -29.39 10.36 -2.44
CA LYS A 29 -30.03 11.09 -1.33
C LYS A 29 -29.82 12.59 -1.48
N ASP A 30 -30.84 13.22 -2.03
CA ASP A 30 -31.54 14.38 -1.49
C ASP A 30 -30.73 15.65 -1.18
N ALA A 31 -31.04 16.64 -2.01
CA ALA A 31 -31.08 18.06 -1.74
C ALA A 31 -31.15 18.44 -0.25
N MET A 32 -30.13 19.17 0.22
CA MET A 32 -30.16 20.32 1.14
C MET A 32 -28.91 20.31 2.03
N ALA A 33 -28.04 21.32 1.83
CA ALA A 33 -27.63 22.26 2.88
C ALA A 33 -26.34 22.98 2.46
N THR A 34 -26.45 24.30 2.41
CA THR A 34 -25.39 25.30 2.25
C THR A 34 -24.38 25.23 3.41
N ARG A 35 -23.56 24.18 3.47
CA ARG A 35 -22.44 24.06 4.40
C ARG A 35 -21.19 23.64 3.64
N LEU A 36 -20.07 24.30 3.95
CA LEU A 36 -18.76 23.97 3.39
C LEU A 36 -18.49 22.47 3.58
N PRO A 37 -17.83 21.80 2.61
CA PRO A 37 -17.51 20.39 2.76
C PRO A 37 -16.68 20.20 4.05
N PRO A 38 -16.93 19.14 4.84
CA PRO A 38 -16.14 18.88 6.03
C PRO A 38 -14.67 18.76 5.65
N ILE A 39 -13.81 19.53 6.33
CA ILE A 39 -12.36 19.58 6.09
C ILE A 39 -11.71 18.22 6.38
N THR A 40 -12.32 17.42 7.25
CA THR A 40 -11.91 16.08 7.59
C THR A 40 -12.71 15.07 6.77
N SER A 41 -12.07 14.43 5.78
CA SER A 41 -12.62 13.20 5.23
C SER A 41 -12.52 12.12 6.31
N GLU A 42 -13.66 11.66 6.83
CA GLU A 42 -13.73 10.57 7.81
C GLU A 42 -13.11 9.26 7.28
N ASP A 43 -13.01 9.14 5.95
CA ASP A 43 -12.60 7.92 5.29
C ASP A 43 -11.09 7.92 4.94
N GLY A 44 -10.39 6.88 5.42
CA GLY A 44 -8.96 6.64 5.25
C GLY A 44 -8.09 6.90 6.48
N ASN A 45 -6.76 6.90 6.29
CA ASN A 45 -5.77 7.09 7.35
C ASN A 45 -5.82 8.48 8.03
N TYR A 46 -6.55 9.44 7.45
CA TYR A 46 -6.68 10.80 7.97
C TYR A 46 -7.29 10.86 9.38
N SER A 47 -8.18 9.91 9.71
CA SER A 47 -8.77 9.79 11.04
C SER A 47 -7.72 9.52 12.14
N VAL A 48 -6.62 8.84 11.79
CA VAL A 48 -5.58 8.43 12.74
C VAL A 48 -4.70 9.62 13.15
N HIS A 49 -4.28 10.43 12.18
CA HIS A 49 -3.30 11.50 12.43
C HIS A 49 -3.90 12.91 12.41
N GLN A 50 -5.13 13.09 11.95
CA GLN A 50 -5.84 14.38 11.91
C GLN A 50 -5.00 15.51 11.27
N ASN A 51 -4.30 15.21 10.16
CA ASN A 51 -3.39 16.13 9.46
C ASN A 51 -2.19 16.64 10.29
N SER A 52 -1.92 16.11 11.48
CA SER A 52 -0.68 16.39 12.22
C SER A 52 0.46 15.51 11.68
N HIS A 53 1.62 16.13 11.42
CA HIS A 53 2.81 15.43 10.95
C HIS A 53 3.39 14.50 12.03
N GLU A 54 3.45 14.96 13.29
CA GLU A 54 3.97 14.18 14.42
C GLU A 54 3.13 12.92 14.63
N ARG A 55 1.80 13.07 14.64
CA ARG A 55 0.87 11.93 14.76
C ARG A 55 0.98 10.98 13.58
N TYR A 56 1.22 11.50 12.38
CA TYR A 56 1.45 10.65 11.21
C TYR A 56 2.73 9.82 11.37
N GLN A 57 3.83 10.42 11.80
CA GLN A 57 5.06 9.69 12.06
C GLN A 57 4.89 8.63 13.16
N GLU A 58 4.17 8.94 14.24
CA GLU A 58 3.83 7.96 15.27
C GLU A 58 2.99 6.80 14.72
N ALA A 59 2.00 7.09 13.88
CA ALA A 59 1.18 6.08 13.24
C ALA A 59 1.99 5.17 12.29
N VAL A 60 2.96 5.74 11.57
CA VAL A 60 3.91 4.97 10.74
C VAL A 60 4.77 4.05 11.62
N ARG A 61 5.36 4.57 12.70
CA ARG A 61 6.19 3.78 13.63
C ARG A 61 5.41 2.64 14.29
N LYS A 62 4.15 2.89 14.65
CA LYS A 62 3.25 1.89 15.26
C LYS A 62 2.53 1.01 14.23
N VAL A 63 2.79 1.18 12.92
CA VAL A 63 2.14 0.44 11.83
C VAL A 63 0.61 0.50 11.92
N LEU A 64 0.07 1.66 12.27
CA LEU A 64 -1.38 1.88 12.45
C LEU A 64 -2.10 2.29 11.17
N LEU A 65 -1.35 2.59 10.10
CA LEU A 65 -1.90 2.96 8.81
C LEU A 65 -2.56 1.74 8.17
N ARG A 66 -3.87 1.83 7.96
CA ARG A 66 -4.68 0.73 7.42
C ARG A 66 -4.68 0.72 5.89
N SER A 67 -4.58 1.90 5.27
CA SER A 67 -4.71 2.01 3.83
C SER A 67 -3.37 2.04 3.08
N PHE A 68 -3.35 1.33 1.96
CA PHE A 68 -2.24 1.33 1.00
C PHE A 68 -2.40 2.45 -0.04
N PRO A 69 -1.31 2.90 -0.70
CA PRO A 69 -1.39 3.94 -1.72
C PRO A 69 -2.33 3.62 -2.89
N ASN A 70 -2.45 2.35 -3.29
CA ASN A 70 -3.35 1.89 -4.35
C ASN A 70 -4.85 2.02 -3.98
N GLN A 71 -5.17 2.04 -2.69
CA GLN A 71 -6.54 2.28 -2.21
C GLN A 71 -6.89 3.77 -2.24
N VAL A 72 -5.90 4.64 -2.03
CA VAL A 72 -6.09 6.10 -1.95
C VAL A 72 -5.99 6.76 -3.33
N PHE A 73 -5.05 6.34 -4.17
CA PHE A 73 -4.76 6.97 -5.45
C PHE A 73 -5.15 6.06 -6.62
N ARG A 74 -5.58 6.68 -7.73
CA ARG A 74 -5.89 5.99 -8.99
C ARG A 74 -4.64 5.57 -9.75
N VAL A 75 -3.56 6.33 -9.59
CA VAL A 75 -2.28 6.15 -10.28
C VAL A 75 -1.16 6.35 -9.25
N PRO A 76 -0.06 5.59 -9.32
CA PRO A 76 1.10 5.83 -8.48
C PRO A 76 1.59 7.28 -8.64
N VAL A 77 1.83 7.91 -7.51
CA VAL A 77 2.26 9.31 -7.43
C VAL A 77 3.78 9.41 -7.46
N THR A 78 4.45 8.43 -6.86
CA THR A 78 5.91 8.31 -6.81
C THR A 78 6.33 6.96 -7.40
N ASP A 79 7.53 6.86 -7.94
CA ASP A 79 8.04 5.63 -8.53
C ASP A 79 8.09 4.48 -7.51
N ALA A 80 8.41 4.78 -6.24
CA ALA A 80 8.37 3.81 -5.14
C ALA A 80 6.99 3.16 -4.91
N GLN A 81 5.89 3.77 -5.38
CA GLN A 81 4.54 3.19 -5.26
C GLN A 81 4.25 2.14 -6.34
N ASN A 82 5.03 2.10 -7.44
CA ASN A 82 4.82 1.17 -8.55
C ASN A 82 4.88 -0.29 -8.11
N PHE A 83 5.78 -0.63 -7.18
CA PHE A 83 6.01 -2.00 -6.73
C PHE A 83 4.80 -2.67 -6.06
N SER A 84 3.90 -1.91 -5.46
CA SER A 84 2.70 -2.46 -4.79
C SER A 84 1.41 -2.20 -5.56
N PHE A 85 1.44 -1.40 -6.63
CA PHE A 85 0.23 -0.91 -7.28
C PHE A 85 -0.55 -2.01 -8.01
N TRP A 86 0.12 -3.10 -8.38
CA TRP A 86 -0.51 -4.28 -8.98
C TRP A 86 -1.31 -5.13 -7.98
N ARG A 87 -1.17 -4.90 -6.67
CA ARG A 87 -1.93 -5.62 -5.64
C ARG A 87 -3.39 -5.21 -5.66
N SER A 88 -4.26 -6.07 -5.13
CA SER A 88 -5.67 -5.73 -4.94
C SER A 88 -5.85 -4.43 -4.18
N ASN A 89 -6.87 -3.68 -4.57
CA ASN A 89 -7.38 -2.59 -3.77
C ASN A 89 -8.33 -3.09 -2.66
N SER A 90 -8.98 -4.24 -2.87
CA SER A 90 -9.92 -4.78 -1.90
C SER A 90 -9.20 -5.37 -0.68
N PRO A 91 -9.52 -4.93 0.54
CA PRO A 91 -8.97 -5.52 1.75
C PRO A 91 -9.39 -6.99 1.85
N GLY A 92 -8.46 -7.87 2.24
CA GLY A 92 -8.71 -9.30 2.42
C GLY A 92 -8.49 -10.16 1.18
N VAL A 93 -8.34 -9.58 -0.02
CA VAL A 93 -7.97 -10.37 -1.20
C VAL A 93 -6.48 -10.68 -1.16
N ARG A 94 -6.21 -11.95 -0.90
CA ARG A 94 -4.89 -12.55 -0.97
C ARG A 94 -4.26 -12.35 -2.35
N PRO A 95 -2.99 -11.90 -2.45
CA PRO A 95 -2.33 -11.69 -3.74
C PRO A 95 -2.32 -12.96 -4.60
N GLU A 96 -2.26 -14.12 -3.95
CA GLU A 96 -2.35 -15.44 -4.59
C GLU A 96 -3.61 -15.58 -5.44
N ASN A 97 -4.73 -14.94 -5.07
CA ASN A 97 -5.99 -15.08 -5.79
C ASN A 97 -6.03 -14.29 -7.10
N ILE A 98 -5.33 -13.15 -7.15
CA ILE A 98 -5.35 -12.22 -8.28
C ILE A 98 -4.29 -12.59 -9.31
N ILE A 99 -3.17 -13.14 -8.84
CA ILE A 99 -1.97 -13.27 -9.66
C ILE A 99 -1.82 -14.72 -10.12
N PRO A 100 -2.01 -15.02 -11.41
CA PRO A 100 -2.01 -16.41 -11.89
C PRO A 100 -0.69 -17.13 -11.62
N TRP A 101 0.45 -16.44 -11.82
CA TRP A 101 1.79 -17.01 -11.61
C TRP A 101 2.12 -17.27 -10.12
N VAL A 102 1.34 -16.74 -9.19
CA VAL A 102 1.53 -17.04 -7.76
C VAL A 102 0.93 -18.38 -7.37
N LYS A 103 -0.10 -18.86 -8.10
CA LYS A 103 -0.77 -20.14 -7.84
C LYS A 103 -0.02 -21.36 -8.37
N THR A 104 1.00 -21.15 -9.20
CA THR A 104 1.78 -22.25 -9.78
C THR A 104 2.39 -23.11 -8.66
N PRO A 105 2.31 -24.45 -8.73
CA PRO A 105 2.92 -25.32 -7.73
C PRO A 105 4.42 -25.03 -7.65
N ARG A 106 4.91 -24.79 -6.42
CA ARG A 106 6.31 -24.52 -6.14
C ARG A 106 6.90 -25.70 -5.38
N HIS A 107 8.09 -26.11 -5.79
CA HIS A 107 8.90 -27.07 -5.06
C HIS A 107 9.92 -26.30 -4.23
N CYS A 108 9.45 -25.70 -3.13
CA CYS A 108 10.35 -24.99 -2.21
C CYS A 108 11.38 -25.97 -1.65
N LEU A 109 12.62 -25.51 -1.49
CA LEU A 109 13.66 -26.27 -0.79
C LEU A 109 13.27 -26.39 0.68
N ILE A 110 12.70 -27.53 1.06
CA ILE A 110 12.43 -27.88 2.45
C ILE A 110 13.62 -28.70 2.94
N LYS A 111 14.41 -28.12 3.85
CA LYS A 111 15.54 -28.84 4.47
C LYS A 111 15.01 -30.03 5.27
N SER A 112 15.49 -31.23 4.93
CA SER A 112 15.20 -32.44 5.69
C SER A 112 15.76 -32.35 7.12
N PRO A 113 15.25 -33.13 8.09
CA PRO A 113 15.83 -33.19 9.43
C PRO A 113 17.34 -33.49 9.41
N MET A 114 17.79 -34.38 8.50
CA MET A 114 19.21 -34.69 8.33
C MET A 114 20.01 -33.47 7.83
N THR A 115 19.48 -32.75 6.84
CA THR A 115 20.10 -31.51 6.35
C THR A 115 20.22 -30.47 7.46
N ARG A 116 19.17 -30.30 8.27
CA ARG A 116 19.20 -29.39 9.42
C ARG A 116 20.25 -29.83 10.46
N PHE A 117 20.33 -31.13 10.74
CA PHE A 117 21.34 -31.68 11.65
C PHE A 117 22.76 -31.39 11.16
N VAL A 118 23.06 -31.67 9.89
CA VAL A 118 24.36 -31.38 9.27
C VAL A 118 24.69 -29.89 9.34
N ASP A 119 23.74 -29.01 9.00
CA ASP A 119 23.92 -27.56 9.11
C ASP A 119 24.25 -27.14 10.56
N HIS A 120 23.56 -27.71 11.55
CA HIS A 120 23.82 -27.46 12.96
C HIS A 120 25.19 -27.97 13.41
N SER A 121 25.60 -29.17 12.98
CA SER A 121 26.91 -29.74 13.30
C SER A 121 28.04 -28.91 12.71
N HIS A 122 27.92 -28.46 11.47
CA HIS A 122 28.92 -27.60 10.83
C HIS A 122 29.06 -26.23 11.50
N LEU A 123 27.97 -25.67 12.05
CA LEU A 123 28.01 -24.41 12.81
C LEU A 123 28.64 -24.57 14.20
N ASN A 124 28.43 -25.72 14.85
CA ASN A 124 28.91 -25.95 16.22
C ASN A 124 30.34 -26.48 16.26
N ASP A 125 30.73 -27.31 15.30
CA ASP A 125 32.01 -28.01 15.28
C ASP A 125 32.75 -27.76 13.96
N LYS A 126 33.90 -27.08 14.07
CA LYS A 126 34.78 -26.79 12.93
C LYS A 126 35.44 -28.04 12.34
N THR A 127 35.49 -29.13 13.10
CA THR A 127 36.10 -30.40 12.68
C THR A 127 35.08 -31.38 12.10
N PHE A 128 33.80 -31.03 12.10
CA PHE A 128 32.76 -31.87 11.54
C PHE A 128 32.91 -32.02 10.02
N SER A 129 33.09 -33.27 9.58
CA SER A 129 33.11 -33.69 8.18
C SER A 129 32.12 -34.84 7.97
N LEU A 130 31.43 -34.85 6.82
CA LEU A 130 30.59 -35.96 6.38
C LEU A 130 31.40 -37.10 5.73
N TYR A 131 32.69 -36.87 5.50
CA TYR A 131 33.64 -37.75 4.82
C TYR A 131 34.88 -37.98 5.68
#